data_AF-A0A4Q9KJQ7-F1
#
_entry.id   AF-A0A4Q9KJQ7-F1
#
_cell.length_a   1.000
_cell.length_b   1.000
_cell.length_c   1.000
_cell.angle_alpha   90.00
_cell.angle_beta   90.00
_cell.angle_gamma   90.00
#
_symmetry.space_group_name_H-M   'P 1'
#
loop_
_entity.id
_entity.type
_entity.pdbx_description
1 polymer ?
#
loop_
_entity_poly.entity_id
_entity_poly.type
_entity_poly.pdbx_seq_one_letter_code
_entity_poly.pdbx_strand_id
1 'polypeptide(L)'
;MGVGEHVGVEAEDTRVATHYFAVDHPGYVGWRWAVTVARASRAKAVTVNEVCMVPGEGALLAPAWVPWAERIQAGDVSPGVLMPTPDGDLRLEPGFTGGESARDEDPAEWGQLRAVVNELGLGRERVLSEYGRDEAVERWLDGEGGPHNAMTQQAPGLCVDCAYFVRLSGRLGRSFGVCANEYSPQDASVVSIDHGCGAHSDVVEVTRGVELPRPVWDTVDMATVSLFD
;
A
#
# COMPACT_ATOMS: atom_id res chain seq x y z
N MET A 1 36.00 -24.59 -3.84
CA MET A 1 36.09 -23.35 -4.62
C MET A 1 37.39 -23.43 -5.40
N GLY A 2 37.32 -23.96 -6.63
CA GLY A 2 38.51 -24.34 -7.41
C GLY A 2 38.89 -23.27 -8.43
N VAL A 3 40.19 -23.19 -8.72
CA VAL A 3 40.71 -22.57 -9.94
C VAL A 3 40.65 -23.64 -11.02
N GLY A 4 39.90 -23.40 -12.09
CA GLY A 4 39.74 -24.32 -13.21
C GLY A 4 40.81 -24.13 -14.28
N GLU A 5 40.49 -24.59 -15.49
CA GLU A 5 41.37 -24.53 -16.67
C GLU A 5 41.85 -23.10 -16.98
N HIS A 6 43.06 -22.99 -17.54
CA HIS A 6 43.57 -21.71 -18.05
C HIS A 6 42.80 -21.32 -19.32
N VAL A 7 42.19 -20.13 -19.30
CA VAL A 7 41.27 -19.67 -20.35
C VAL A 7 41.96 -18.69 -21.30
N GLY A 8 42.98 -17.96 -20.84
CA GLY A 8 43.69 -17.01 -21.67
C GLY A 8 44.67 -16.14 -20.89
N VAL A 9 45.43 -15.32 -21.62
CA VAL A 9 46.36 -14.37 -21.05
C VAL A 9 46.29 -13.06 -21.81
N GLU A 10 46.34 -11.95 -21.07
CA GLU A 10 46.37 -10.61 -21.62
C GLU A 10 47.62 -9.88 -21.10
N ALA A 11 48.33 -9.19 -21.99
CA ALA A 11 49.47 -8.36 -21.62
C ALA A 11 48.95 -6.98 -21.23
N GLU A 12 48.98 -6.67 -19.94
CA GLU A 12 48.54 -5.37 -19.40
C GLU A 12 49.56 -4.27 -19.68
N ASP A 13 50.85 -4.59 -19.49
CA ASP A 13 51.97 -3.67 -19.74
C ASP A 13 53.31 -4.44 -19.83
N THR A 14 54.40 -3.70 -19.95
CA THR A 14 55.77 -4.17 -19.94
C THR A 14 56.05 -4.98 -18.66
N ARG A 15 56.16 -6.31 -18.83
CA ARG A 15 56.41 -7.28 -17.75
C ARG A 15 55.24 -7.43 -16.77
N VAL A 16 54.02 -7.11 -17.19
CA VAL A 16 52.77 -7.36 -16.45
C VAL A 16 51.81 -8.11 -17.36
N ALA A 17 51.25 -9.21 -16.88
CA ALA A 17 50.26 -9.98 -17.62
C ALA A 17 49.19 -10.53 -16.69
N THR A 18 47.95 -10.55 -17.15
CA THR A 18 46.81 -11.13 -16.44
C THR A 18 46.48 -12.49 -17.05
N HIS A 19 46.62 -13.54 -16.25
CA HIS A 19 46.19 -14.88 -16.63
C HIS A 19 44.75 -15.12 -16.16
N TYR A 20 43.89 -15.55 -17.07
CA TYR A 20 42.52 -15.90 -16.76
C TYR A 20 42.35 -17.40 -16.58
N PHE A 21 41.63 -17.82 -15.55
CA PHE A 21 41.27 -19.21 -15.29
C PHE A 21 39.77 -19.35 -15.07
N ALA A 22 39.20 -20.50 -15.43
CA ALA A 22 37.79 -20.79 -15.21
C ALA A 22 37.48 -20.87 -13.70
N VAL A 23 36.23 -20.58 -13.34
CA VAL A 23 35.73 -20.73 -11.97
C VAL A 23 34.86 -21.98 -11.89
N ASP A 24 35.31 -22.99 -11.14
CA ASP A 24 34.58 -24.26 -11.00
C ASP A 24 33.45 -24.19 -9.95
N HIS A 25 33.08 -22.99 -9.50
CA HIS A 25 32.07 -22.79 -8.46
C HIS A 25 30.70 -22.50 -9.08
N PRO A 26 29.64 -23.27 -8.73
CA PRO A 26 28.33 -23.13 -9.36
C PRO A 26 27.65 -21.78 -9.10
N GLY A 27 28.05 -21.05 -8.05
CA GLY A 27 27.57 -19.69 -7.78
C GLY A 27 28.21 -18.58 -8.62
N TYR A 28 29.21 -18.90 -9.44
CA TYR A 28 29.99 -17.93 -10.22
C TYR A 28 30.05 -18.33 -11.70
N VAL A 29 28.92 -18.76 -12.24
CA VAL A 29 28.77 -19.09 -13.68
C VAL A 29 29.14 -17.87 -14.53
N GLY A 30 30.00 -18.07 -15.53
CA GLY A 30 30.49 -17.01 -16.41
C GLY A 30 31.59 -16.13 -15.80
N TRP A 31 31.96 -16.31 -14.53
CA TRP A 31 33.08 -15.61 -13.92
C TRP A 31 34.40 -16.33 -14.18
N ARG A 32 35.49 -15.56 -14.10
CA ARG A 32 36.86 -16.05 -14.28
C ARG A 32 37.78 -15.49 -13.19
N TRP A 33 38.74 -16.29 -12.75
CA TRP A 33 39.85 -15.79 -11.95
C TRP A 33 40.77 -14.97 -12.85
N ALA A 34 41.13 -13.77 -12.41
CA ALA A 34 42.16 -12.94 -13.00
C ALA A 34 43.37 -12.94 -12.07
N VAL A 35 44.48 -13.52 -12.53
CA VAL A 35 45.73 -13.60 -11.80
C VAL A 35 46.74 -12.69 -12.51
N THR A 36 46.87 -11.48 -12.01
CA THR A 36 47.84 -10.52 -12.54
C THR A 36 49.21 -10.86 -11.98
N VAL A 37 50.16 -11.13 -12.87
CA VAL A 37 51.55 -11.39 -12.53
C VAL A 37 52.44 -10.29 -13.05
N ALA A 38 53.50 -9.99 -12.32
CA ALA A 38 54.47 -8.98 -12.70
C ALA A 38 55.90 -9.49 -12.51
N ARG A 39 56.82 -9.01 -13.35
CA ARG A 39 58.26 -9.22 -13.16
C ARG A 39 58.97 -7.88 -12.98
N ALA A 40 59.35 -7.59 -11.74
CA ALA A 40 60.13 -6.41 -11.41
C ALA A 40 61.44 -6.33 -12.20
N SER A 41 61.99 -5.12 -12.35
CA SER A 41 63.20 -4.93 -13.13
C SER A 41 64.39 -5.70 -12.55
N ARG A 42 65.11 -6.40 -13.43
CA ARG A 42 66.24 -7.30 -13.09
C ARG A 42 65.85 -8.54 -12.25
N ALA A 43 64.56 -8.72 -11.92
CA ALA A 43 64.10 -9.94 -11.27
C ALA A 43 64.16 -11.13 -12.24
N LYS A 44 64.55 -12.29 -11.69
CA LYS A 44 64.61 -13.57 -12.42
C LYS A 44 63.31 -14.37 -12.33
N ALA A 45 62.49 -14.09 -11.32
CA ALA A 45 61.21 -14.75 -11.09
C ALA A 45 60.05 -13.79 -11.34
N VAL A 46 58.94 -14.35 -11.82
CA VAL A 46 57.63 -13.68 -11.89
C VAL A 46 56.96 -13.80 -10.53
N THR A 47 56.32 -12.73 -10.05
CA THR A 47 55.54 -12.71 -8.81
C THR A 47 54.07 -12.43 -9.09
N VAL A 48 53.18 -12.98 -8.29
CA VAL A 48 51.76 -12.62 -8.34
C VAL A 48 51.59 -11.22 -7.73
N ASN A 49 50.94 -10.33 -8.47
CA ASN A 49 50.60 -8.99 -8.01
C ASN A 49 49.23 -9.00 -7.31
N GLU A 50 48.22 -9.58 -7.95
CA GLU A 50 46.87 -9.69 -7.40
C GLU A 50 46.15 -10.93 -7.95
N VAL A 51 45.14 -11.37 -7.21
CA VAL A 51 44.19 -12.39 -7.63
C VAL A 51 42.80 -11.86 -7.32
N CYS A 52 42.00 -11.65 -8.35
CA CYS A 52 40.61 -11.25 -8.21
C CYS A 52 39.73 -12.13 -9.10
N MET A 53 38.43 -12.07 -8.87
CA MET A 53 37.46 -12.73 -9.75
C MET A 53 36.71 -11.65 -10.48
N VAL A 54 36.66 -11.75 -11.80
CA VAL A 54 36.05 -10.75 -12.67
C VAL A 54 34.95 -11.41 -13.50
N PRO A 55 33.87 -10.67 -13.81
CA PRO A 55 32.82 -11.18 -14.67
C PRO A 55 33.38 -11.40 -16.08
N GLY A 56 33.12 -12.57 -16.65
CA GLY A 56 33.35 -12.88 -18.06
C GLY A 56 32.03 -12.90 -18.83
N GLU A 57 32.07 -13.50 -20.02
CA GLU A 57 30.87 -13.70 -20.83
C GLU A 57 29.86 -14.61 -20.10
N GLY A 58 28.61 -14.17 -20.02
CA GLY A 58 27.54 -14.90 -19.33
C GLY A 58 27.54 -14.77 -17.81
N ALA A 59 28.43 -13.96 -17.22
CA ALA A 59 28.39 -13.67 -15.79
C ALA A 59 27.11 -12.91 -15.41
N LEU A 60 26.41 -13.37 -14.38
CA LEU A 60 25.32 -12.62 -13.77
C LEU A 60 25.88 -11.45 -12.97
N LEU A 61 25.60 -10.22 -13.43
CA LEU A 61 25.95 -8.99 -12.73
C LEU A 61 24.82 -8.54 -11.82
N ALA A 62 25.18 -7.85 -10.74
CA ALA A 62 24.19 -7.15 -9.92
C ALA A 62 23.47 -6.08 -10.77
N PRO A 63 22.17 -5.85 -10.55
CA PRO A 63 21.48 -4.72 -11.15
C PRO A 63 22.13 -3.40 -10.70
N ALA A 64 21.84 -2.33 -11.44
CA ALA A 64 22.27 -0.98 -11.04
C ALA A 64 21.78 -0.67 -9.62
N TRP A 65 22.65 -0.06 -8.81
CA TRP A 65 22.27 0.37 -7.48
C TRP A 65 21.26 1.50 -7.56
N VAL A 66 20.16 1.38 -6.81
CA VAL A 66 19.09 2.36 -6.71
C VAL A 66 19.06 2.92 -5.29
N PRO A 67 18.96 4.25 -5.06
CA PRO A 67 18.77 4.82 -3.73
C PRO A 67 17.61 4.17 -2.97
N TRP A 68 17.74 3.97 -1.66
CA TRP A 68 16.67 3.33 -0.87
C TRP A 68 15.32 4.04 -1.03
N ALA A 69 15.32 5.37 -1.06
CA ALA A 69 14.10 6.17 -1.23
C ALA A 69 13.37 5.88 -2.54
N GLU A 70 14.10 5.50 -3.59
CA GLU A 70 13.55 5.12 -4.90
C GLU A 70 13.14 3.64 -4.97
N ARG A 71 13.47 2.84 -3.96
CA ARG A 71 13.04 1.44 -3.85
C ARG A 71 11.71 1.28 -3.14
N ILE A 72 11.29 2.28 -2.36
CA ILE A 72 10.09 2.20 -1.55
C ILE A 72 8.84 2.31 -2.42
N GLN A 73 7.95 1.35 -2.26
CA GLN A 73 6.68 1.23 -2.96
C GLN A 73 5.50 1.43 -2.01
N ALA A 74 4.31 1.59 -2.59
CA ALA A 74 3.08 1.62 -1.83
C ALA A 74 2.92 0.32 -1.03
N GLY A 75 2.71 0.44 0.28
CA GLY A 75 2.56 -0.71 1.18
C GLY A 75 3.85 -1.14 1.90
N ASP A 76 5.01 -0.59 1.56
CA ASP A 76 6.29 -0.97 2.20
C ASP A 76 6.44 -0.46 3.64
N VAL A 77 5.59 0.46 4.07
CA VAL A 77 5.59 0.97 5.45
C VAL A 77 4.99 -0.06 6.39
N SER A 78 5.84 -0.68 7.20
CA SER A 78 5.47 -1.66 8.23
C SER A 78 5.68 -1.11 9.65
N PRO A 79 5.18 -1.77 10.71
CA PRO A 79 5.35 -1.29 12.08
C PRO A 79 6.83 -1.01 12.42
N GLY A 80 7.11 0.21 12.88
CA GLY A 80 8.46 0.67 13.22
C GLY A 80 9.22 1.37 12.07
N VAL A 81 8.68 1.36 10.85
CA VAL A 81 9.25 2.11 9.72
C VAL A 81 8.70 3.54 9.73
N LEU A 82 9.58 4.52 9.79
CA LEU A 82 9.25 5.93 9.61
C LEU A 82 9.60 6.36 8.19
N MET A 83 8.59 6.74 7.41
CA MET A 83 8.79 7.39 6.12
C MET A 83 8.77 8.91 6.32
N PRO A 84 9.90 9.61 6.17
CA PRO A 84 9.91 11.06 6.24
C PRO A 84 9.15 11.65 5.04
N THR A 85 8.27 12.60 5.31
CA THR A 85 7.63 13.41 4.26
C THR A 85 8.69 14.27 3.58
N PRO A 86 8.83 14.21 2.24
CA PRO A 86 9.76 15.07 1.51
C PRO A 86 9.44 16.56 1.68
N ASP A 87 10.48 17.39 1.66
CA ASP A 87 10.31 18.84 1.57
C ASP A 87 9.60 19.19 0.26
N GLY A 88 8.52 19.97 0.35
CA GLY A 88 7.74 20.37 -0.82
C GLY A 88 6.86 19.26 -1.42
N ASP A 89 6.47 18.23 -0.64
CA ASP A 89 5.48 17.24 -1.08
C ASP A 89 4.20 17.92 -1.57
N LEU A 90 3.97 17.87 -2.88
CA LEU A 90 2.85 18.53 -3.55
C LEU A 90 1.49 18.06 -3.06
N ARG A 91 1.41 16.88 -2.43
CA ARG A 91 0.17 16.33 -1.88
C ARG A 91 -0.24 17.00 -0.58
N LEU A 92 0.63 17.82 0.03
CA LEU A 92 0.40 18.46 1.30
C LEU A 92 0.45 19.97 1.19
N GLU A 93 -0.42 20.63 1.95
CA GLU A 93 -0.44 22.08 2.14
C GLU A 93 -0.55 22.41 3.64
N PRO A 94 -0.11 23.60 4.08
CA PRO A 94 -0.27 24.01 5.47
C PRO A 94 -1.75 23.99 5.90
N GLY A 95 -2.04 23.40 7.05
CA GLY A 95 -3.37 23.50 7.65
C GLY A 95 -3.58 24.80 8.40
N PHE A 96 -4.78 24.98 8.94
CA PHE A 96 -5.17 26.17 9.68
C PHE A 96 -4.89 25.99 11.18
N THR A 97 -3.72 26.44 11.63
CA THR A 97 -3.32 26.40 13.05
C THR A 97 -3.43 27.75 13.75
N GLY A 98 -3.91 28.78 13.04
CA GLY A 98 -4.12 30.14 13.52
C GLY A 98 -2.91 31.08 13.46
N GLY A 99 -1.75 30.58 13.02
CA GLY A 99 -0.59 31.42 12.71
C GLY A 99 -0.10 32.28 13.88
N GLU A 100 0.59 33.38 13.57
CA GLU A 100 1.15 34.30 14.58
C GLU A 100 0.08 35.18 15.25
N SER A 101 -1.09 35.40 14.60
CA SER A 101 -2.16 36.28 15.11
C SER A 101 -3.11 35.60 16.09
N ALA A 102 -3.03 34.27 16.25
CA ALA A 102 -3.89 33.51 17.16
C ALA A 102 -3.85 33.96 18.63
N ARG A 103 -2.82 34.73 19.01
CA ARG A 103 -2.64 35.27 20.37
C ARG A 103 -3.34 36.60 20.62
N ASP A 104 -3.68 37.35 19.57
CA ASP A 104 -4.13 38.76 19.67
C ASP A 104 -5.63 38.96 19.38
N GLU A 105 -6.34 37.88 19.07
CA GLU A 105 -7.74 37.88 18.62
C GLU A 105 -8.70 37.44 19.76
N ASP A 106 -9.97 37.84 19.68
CA ASP A 106 -10.99 37.58 20.71
C ASP A 106 -11.18 36.06 20.97
N PRO A 107 -11.08 35.58 22.23
CA PRO A 107 -11.29 34.17 22.57
C PRO A 107 -12.62 33.58 22.10
N ALA A 108 -13.70 34.37 22.04
CA ALA A 108 -15.02 33.91 21.60
C ALA A 108 -15.08 33.72 20.07
N GLU A 109 -14.50 34.65 19.30
CA GLU A 109 -14.40 34.56 17.84
C GLU A 109 -13.48 33.40 17.44
N TRP A 110 -12.33 33.25 18.12
CA TRP A 110 -11.44 32.11 17.96
C TRP A 110 -12.10 30.77 18.29
N GLY A 111 -12.98 30.74 19.29
CA GLY A 111 -13.73 29.54 19.66
C GLY A 111 -14.62 29.04 18.52
N GLN A 112 -15.33 29.96 17.87
CA GLN A 112 -16.19 29.66 16.72
C GLN A 112 -15.37 29.22 15.50
N LEU A 113 -14.28 29.93 15.21
CA LEU A 113 -13.37 29.59 14.12
C LEU A 113 -12.74 28.21 14.30
N ARG A 114 -12.28 27.87 15.52
CA ARG A 114 -11.73 26.53 15.82
C ARG A 114 -12.77 25.43 15.64
N ALA A 115 -14.03 25.67 15.98
CA ALA A 115 -15.09 24.69 15.77
C ALA A 115 -15.24 24.36 14.28
N VAL A 116 -15.30 25.38 13.42
CA VAL A 116 -15.39 25.20 11.96
C VAL A 116 -14.12 24.55 11.40
N VAL A 117 -12.94 24.99 11.84
CA VAL A 117 -11.64 24.42 11.42
C VAL A 117 -11.54 22.93 11.78
N ASN A 118 -12.02 22.55 12.96
CA ASN A 118 -12.07 21.15 13.37
C ASN A 118 -13.09 20.34 12.57
N GLU A 119 -14.28 20.89 12.34
CA GLU A 119 -15.32 20.25 11.53
C GLU A 119 -14.84 19.99 10.10
N LEU A 120 -14.10 20.94 9.52
CA LEU A 120 -13.49 20.81 8.19
C LEU A 120 -12.19 19.98 8.19
N GLY A 121 -11.70 19.55 9.36
CA GLY A 121 -10.46 18.79 9.50
C GLY A 121 -9.19 19.58 9.13
N LEU A 122 -9.26 20.91 9.19
CA LEU A 122 -8.18 21.82 8.80
C LEU A 122 -7.20 22.14 9.94
N GLY A 123 -7.52 21.79 11.19
CA GLY A 123 -6.71 22.12 12.37
C GLY A 123 -5.37 21.39 12.51
N ARG A 124 -4.97 20.59 11.51
CA ARG A 124 -3.69 19.86 11.50
C ARG A 124 -2.58 20.76 11.00
N GLU A 125 -1.32 20.46 11.34
CA GLU A 125 -0.17 21.20 10.80
C GLU A 125 -0.13 21.16 9.27
N ARG A 126 -0.45 19.99 8.70
CA ARG A 126 -0.55 19.76 7.25
C ARG A 126 -1.86 19.07 6.93
N VAL A 127 -2.44 19.43 5.80
CA VAL A 127 -3.63 18.81 5.22
C VAL A 127 -3.35 18.40 3.78
N LEU A 128 -4.19 17.53 3.20
CA LEU A 128 -4.08 17.19 1.79
C LEU A 128 -4.33 18.45 0.95
N SER A 129 -3.46 18.69 -0.03
CA SER A 129 -3.65 19.70 -1.05
C SER A 129 -4.74 19.28 -2.04
N GLU A 130 -5.09 20.17 -2.98
CA GLU A 130 -5.94 19.81 -4.12
C GLU A 130 -5.32 18.67 -4.94
N TYR A 131 -4.03 18.80 -5.29
CA TYR A 131 -3.29 17.75 -6.01
C TYR A 131 -3.31 16.40 -5.26
N GLY A 132 -3.06 16.41 -3.94
CA GLY A 132 -3.09 15.19 -3.14
C GLY A 132 -4.47 14.55 -3.03
N ARG A 133 -5.54 15.35 -3.09
CA ARG A 133 -6.91 14.84 -3.19
C ARG A 133 -7.15 14.22 -4.56
N ASP A 134 -6.76 14.88 -5.65
CA ASP A 134 -6.99 14.38 -7.00
C ASP A 134 -6.25 13.05 -7.24
N GLU A 135 -4.98 12.93 -6.82
CA GLU A 135 -4.24 11.65 -6.87
C GLU A 135 -4.94 10.53 -6.07
N ALA A 136 -5.52 10.86 -4.91
CA ALA A 136 -6.26 9.89 -4.12
C ALA A 136 -7.57 9.46 -4.82
N VAL A 137 -8.28 10.40 -5.42
CA VAL A 137 -9.52 10.17 -6.16
C VAL A 137 -9.27 9.24 -7.35
N GLU A 138 -8.27 9.54 -8.18
CA GLU A 138 -7.91 8.70 -9.34
C GLU A 138 -7.61 7.27 -8.89
N ARG A 139 -6.71 7.11 -7.92
CA ARG A 139 -6.33 5.78 -7.40
C ARG A 139 -7.49 5.01 -6.78
N TRP A 140 -8.44 5.69 -6.12
CA TRP A 140 -9.60 5.04 -5.52
C TRP A 140 -10.65 4.64 -6.55
N LEU A 141 -10.85 5.44 -7.61
CA LEU A 141 -11.75 5.09 -8.72
C LEU A 141 -11.21 3.93 -9.55
N ASP A 142 -9.90 3.86 -9.76
CA ASP A 142 -9.25 2.77 -10.48
C ASP A 142 -9.09 1.50 -9.63
N GLY A 143 -9.31 1.61 -8.31
CA GLY A 143 -9.16 0.52 -7.35
C GLY A 143 -10.38 -0.42 -7.24
N GLU A 144 -10.27 -1.40 -6.34
CA GLU A 144 -11.34 -2.39 -6.10
C GLU A 144 -12.62 -1.78 -5.52
N GLY A 145 -12.53 -0.67 -4.79
CA GLY A 145 -13.68 0.12 -4.33
C GLY A 145 -14.23 1.09 -5.38
N GLY A 146 -13.69 1.07 -6.59
CA GLY A 146 -14.13 1.89 -7.72
C GLY A 146 -15.38 1.35 -8.42
N PRO A 147 -15.92 2.09 -9.40
CA PRO A 147 -17.12 1.68 -10.13
C PRO A 147 -16.85 0.73 -11.30
N HIS A 148 -15.60 0.59 -11.73
CA HIS A 148 -15.23 -0.10 -12.97
C HIS A 148 -14.66 -1.50 -12.74
N ASN A 149 -15.31 -2.29 -11.90
CA ASN A 149 -14.92 -3.68 -11.63
C ASN A 149 -16.07 -4.67 -11.82
N ALA A 150 -15.73 -5.96 -11.94
CA ALA A 150 -16.69 -7.02 -12.19
C ALA A 150 -17.74 -7.19 -11.07
N MET A 151 -17.37 -6.92 -9.82
CA MET A 151 -18.28 -6.97 -8.68
C MET A 151 -19.38 -5.91 -8.82
N THR A 152 -18.99 -4.67 -9.11
CA THR A 152 -19.92 -3.54 -9.30
C THR A 152 -20.87 -3.78 -10.45
N GLN A 153 -20.38 -4.31 -11.58
CA GLN A 153 -21.21 -4.63 -12.75
C GLN A 153 -22.28 -5.70 -12.47
N GLN A 154 -22.05 -6.56 -11.47
CA GLN A 154 -22.96 -7.65 -11.09
C GLN A 154 -23.74 -7.34 -9.80
N ALA A 155 -23.53 -6.16 -9.23
CA ALA A 155 -24.12 -5.80 -7.96
C ALA A 155 -25.63 -5.54 -8.10
N PRO A 156 -26.42 -5.93 -7.09
CA PRO A 156 -27.87 -5.66 -7.07
C PRO A 156 -28.20 -4.18 -6.81
N GLY A 157 -27.24 -3.38 -6.35
CA GLY A 157 -27.40 -1.96 -6.03
C GLY A 157 -26.04 -1.27 -5.85
N LEU A 158 -26.08 0.06 -5.78
CA LEU A 158 -24.89 0.91 -5.65
C LEU A 158 -24.74 1.42 -4.22
N CYS A 159 -23.51 1.71 -3.82
CA CYS A 159 -23.18 2.18 -2.48
C CYS A 159 -23.93 3.46 -2.09
N VAL A 160 -24.23 4.35 -3.03
CA VAL A 160 -24.99 5.59 -2.77
C VAL A 160 -26.36 5.35 -2.13
N ASP A 161 -26.99 4.20 -2.42
CA ASP A 161 -28.31 3.81 -1.94
C ASP A 161 -28.23 2.77 -0.80
N CYS A 162 -27.04 2.26 -0.49
CA CYS A 162 -26.83 1.20 0.49
C CYS A 162 -26.80 1.75 1.93
N ALA A 163 -27.55 1.13 2.85
CA ALA A 163 -27.58 1.54 4.25
C ALA A 163 -26.25 1.33 5.00
N TYR A 164 -25.36 0.47 4.49
CA TYR A 164 -24.02 0.24 5.04
C TYR A 164 -22.97 1.26 4.58
N PHE A 165 -23.34 2.20 3.70
CA PHE A 165 -22.43 3.20 3.18
C PHE A 165 -22.32 4.40 4.13
N VAL A 166 -21.14 4.58 4.71
CA VAL A 166 -20.83 5.72 5.59
C VAL A 166 -20.03 6.75 4.80
N ARG A 167 -20.61 7.93 4.54
CA ARG A 167 -19.93 8.98 3.77
C ARG A 167 -18.66 9.48 4.48
N LEU A 168 -17.62 9.74 3.69
CA LEU A 168 -16.47 10.52 4.15
C LEU A 168 -16.91 11.96 4.45
N SER A 169 -16.11 12.70 5.21
CA SER A 169 -16.35 14.11 5.46
C SER A 169 -15.80 15.00 4.33
N GLY A 170 -16.28 16.25 4.29
CA GLY A 170 -15.78 17.28 3.38
C GLY A 170 -16.01 16.97 1.90
N ARG A 171 -15.09 17.45 1.04
CA ARG A 171 -15.23 17.37 -0.43
C ARG A 171 -15.23 15.92 -0.95
N LEU A 172 -14.42 15.03 -0.37
CA LEU A 172 -14.35 13.62 -0.77
C LEU A 172 -15.66 12.87 -0.48
N GLY A 173 -16.40 13.27 0.56
CA GLY A 173 -17.70 12.71 0.92
C GLY A 173 -18.78 12.83 -0.16
N ARG A 174 -18.56 13.65 -1.19
CA ARG A 174 -19.47 13.75 -2.34
C ARG A 174 -19.44 12.50 -3.22
N SER A 175 -18.26 11.89 -3.36
CA SER A 175 -18.00 10.77 -4.27
C SER A 175 -17.55 9.49 -3.57
N PHE A 176 -17.18 9.54 -2.29
CA PHE A 176 -16.64 8.40 -1.56
C PHE A 176 -17.21 8.26 -0.15
N GLY A 177 -17.17 7.03 0.34
CA GLY A 177 -17.49 6.63 1.71
C GLY A 177 -16.71 5.38 2.09
N VAL A 178 -17.08 4.78 3.22
CA VAL A 178 -16.54 3.51 3.71
C VAL A 178 -17.69 2.51 3.79
N CYS A 179 -17.45 1.27 3.37
CA CYS A 179 -18.38 0.17 3.61
C CYS A 179 -18.25 -0.31 5.05
N ALA A 180 -19.38 -0.40 5.77
CA ALA A 180 -19.44 -0.88 7.15
C ALA A 180 -20.09 -2.27 7.28
N ASN A 181 -20.16 -3.04 6.18
CA ASN A 181 -20.73 -4.37 6.19
C ASN A 181 -19.61 -5.42 6.20
N GLU A 182 -19.46 -6.17 7.30
CA GLU A 182 -18.45 -7.23 7.45
C GLU A 182 -18.52 -8.33 6.39
N TYR A 183 -19.70 -8.51 5.76
CA TYR A 183 -19.89 -9.48 4.69
C TYR A 183 -19.47 -8.97 3.31
N SER A 184 -19.23 -7.66 3.17
CA SER A 184 -18.68 -7.08 1.96
C SER A 184 -17.19 -7.38 1.87
N PRO A 185 -16.65 -7.74 0.70
CA PRO A 185 -15.20 -7.81 0.50
C PRO A 185 -14.52 -6.43 0.66
N GLN A 186 -15.30 -5.35 0.67
CA GLN A 186 -14.82 -3.98 0.88
C GLN A 186 -15.11 -3.44 2.28
N ASP A 187 -15.40 -4.31 3.27
CA ASP A 187 -15.53 -3.87 4.67
C ASP A 187 -14.31 -3.04 5.11
N ALA A 188 -14.58 -2.00 5.89
CA ALA A 188 -13.59 -1.03 6.36
C ALA A 188 -12.73 -0.37 5.25
N SER A 189 -13.15 -0.45 3.99
CA SER A 189 -12.44 0.08 2.83
C SER A 189 -13.17 1.25 2.19
N VAL A 190 -12.42 2.16 1.57
CA VAL A 190 -12.98 3.30 0.84
C VAL A 190 -13.63 2.80 -0.45
N VAL A 191 -14.89 3.16 -0.65
CA VAL A 191 -15.67 2.84 -1.85
C VAL A 191 -16.25 4.11 -2.45
N SER A 192 -16.31 4.13 -3.79
CA SER A 192 -17.00 5.19 -4.55
C SER A 192 -18.52 5.06 -4.40
N ILE A 193 -19.26 6.16 -4.57
CA ILE A 193 -20.73 6.17 -4.48
C ILE A 193 -21.39 5.23 -5.52
N ASP A 194 -20.72 5.00 -6.64
CA ASP A 194 -21.14 4.18 -7.76
C ASP A 194 -20.45 2.80 -7.77
N HIS A 195 -19.75 2.43 -6.69
CA HIS A 195 -19.38 1.05 -6.41
C HIS A 195 -20.59 0.21 -6.06
N GLY A 196 -20.53 -1.10 -6.32
CA GLY A 196 -21.58 -2.03 -5.90
C GLY A 196 -20.99 -3.36 -5.45
N CYS A 197 -21.69 -4.05 -4.53
CA CYS A 197 -21.32 -5.39 -4.10
C CYS A 197 -22.56 -6.26 -3.82
N GLY A 198 -22.37 -7.58 -3.76
CA GLY A 198 -23.45 -8.54 -3.47
C GLY A 198 -24.03 -8.47 -2.04
N ALA A 199 -23.35 -7.78 -1.11
CA ALA A 199 -23.77 -7.62 0.28
C ALA A 199 -24.53 -6.30 0.51
N HIS A 200 -25.32 -5.87 -0.48
CA HIS A 200 -26.13 -4.65 -0.41
C HIS A 200 -27.25 -4.78 0.64
N SER A 201 -27.58 -3.70 1.35
CA SER A 201 -28.59 -3.71 2.43
C SER A 201 -29.98 -4.18 2.00
N ASP A 202 -30.29 -4.00 0.71
CA ASP A 202 -31.59 -4.33 0.14
C ASP A 202 -31.68 -5.79 -0.33
N VAL A 203 -30.57 -6.54 -0.29
CA VAL A 203 -30.60 -7.99 -0.52
C VAL A 203 -31.16 -8.66 0.73
N VAL A 204 -32.46 -8.92 0.71
CA VAL A 204 -33.17 -9.55 1.81
C VAL A 204 -33.28 -11.06 1.62
N GLU A 205 -33.20 -11.80 2.73
CA GLU A 205 -33.41 -13.25 2.73
C GLU A 205 -34.85 -13.57 2.31
N VAL A 206 -35.02 -14.56 1.43
CA VAL A 206 -36.31 -14.90 0.79
C VAL A 206 -37.37 -15.37 1.80
N THR A 207 -36.96 -15.75 3.01
CA THR A 207 -37.86 -16.31 4.03
C THR A 207 -37.83 -15.46 5.30
N ARG A 208 -38.61 -14.38 5.33
CA ARG A 208 -39.15 -13.95 6.62
C ARG A 208 -40.11 -15.05 7.06
N GLY A 209 -39.66 -15.91 7.98
CA GLY A 209 -40.57 -16.79 8.70
C GLY A 209 -41.77 -15.97 9.16
N VAL A 210 -42.98 -16.49 8.93
CA VAL A 210 -44.21 -15.80 9.34
C VAL A 210 -44.05 -15.44 10.81
N GLU A 211 -44.13 -14.15 11.13
CA GLU A 211 -44.12 -13.70 12.52
C GLU A 211 -45.41 -14.22 13.14
N LEU A 212 -45.33 -15.40 13.77
CA LEU A 212 -46.47 -15.99 14.44
C LEU A 212 -46.88 -15.03 15.55
N PRO A 213 -48.19 -14.68 15.66
CA PRO A 213 -48.65 -13.87 16.77
C PRO A 213 -48.22 -14.52 18.08
N ARG A 214 -47.89 -13.68 19.08
CA ARG A 214 -47.54 -14.18 20.42
C ARG A 214 -48.61 -15.19 20.85
N PRO A 215 -48.22 -16.35 21.42
CA PRO A 215 -49.18 -17.35 21.87
C PRO A 215 -50.21 -16.67 22.78
N VAL A 216 -51.47 -16.67 22.34
CA VAL A 216 -52.57 -16.25 23.20
C VAL A 216 -52.81 -17.42 24.15
N TRP A 217 -52.62 -17.19 25.45
CA TRP A 217 -53.09 -18.16 26.44
C TRP A 217 -54.61 -18.23 26.33
N ASP A 218 -55.11 -19.39 25.91
CA ASP A 218 -56.53 -19.67 25.87
C ASP A 218 -57.06 -19.67 27.31
N THR A 219 -57.85 -18.64 27.66
CA THR A 219 -58.44 -18.48 29.00
C THR A 219 -59.75 -19.25 29.16
N VAL A 220 -60.08 -20.16 28.25
CA VAL A 220 -61.23 -21.05 28.41
C VAL A 220 -60.92 -22.07 29.51
N ASP A 221 -61.39 -21.76 30.72
CA ASP A 221 -61.51 -22.72 31.79
C ASP A 221 -62.66 -23.69 31.48
N MET A 222 -62.36 -24.99 31.40
CA MET A 222 -63.35 -26.06 31.23
C MET A 222 -64.34 -26.14 32.41
N ALA A 223 -64.11 -25.41 33.51
CA ALA A 223 -65.00 -25.40 34.67
C ALA A 223 -66.35 -24.70 34.43
N THR A 224 -66.59 -24.04 33.30
CA THR A 224 -67.87 -23.36 33.03
C THR A 224 -68.83 -24.13 32.12
N VAL A 225 -68.44 -25.30 31.60
CA VAL A 225 -69.39 -26.18 30.90
C VAL A 225 -69.94 -27.17 31.92
N SER A 226 -71.07 -26.79 32.55
CA SER A 226 -71.87 -27.76 33.30
C SER A 226 -72.29 -28.89 32.34
N LEU A 227 -71.80 -30.10 32.58
CA LEU A 227 -72.25 -31.34 31.93
C LEU A 227 -73.60 -31.84 32.49
N PHE A 228 -74.23 -31.04 33.36
CA PHE A 228 -75.51 -31.32 33.99
C PHE A 228 -76.37 -30.07 33.99
N ASP A 229 -77.03 -29.82 32.86
CA ASP A 229 -78.38 -29.23 32.79
C ASP A 229 -79.21 -30.09 31.83
#